data_AF-A0A959ARS4-F1
#
_entry.id   AF-A0A959ARS4-F1
#
_cell.length_a   1.000
_cell.length_b   1.000
_cell.length_c   1.000
_cell.angle_alpha   90.00
_cell.angle_beta   90.00
_cell.angle_gamma   90.00
#
_symmetry.space_group_name_H-M   'P 1'
#
loop_
_entity.id
_entity.type
_entity.pdbx_description
1 polymer ?
#
loop_
_entity_poly.entity_id
_entity_poly.type
_entity_poly.pdbx_seq_one_letter_code
_entity_poly.pdbx_strand_id
1 'polypeptide(L)'
;MKSLRLAWRLIFFLCYTTYIVREIRLKKALLNIDLRGAMRVRRRWARTLLHGVGVRIAETGTPPDFPCIIVSNHRSYLDPILLLR
;
A
#
# COMPACT_ATOMS: atom_id res chain seq x y z
N MET A 1 21.03 6.60 -16.65
CA MET A 1 20.01 7.34 -15.86
C MET A 1 18.74 6.55 -15.54
N LYS A 2 18.19 5.72 -16.44
CA LYS A 2 16.99 4.88 -16.17
C LYS A 2 17.22 3.87 -15.05
N SER A 3 18.37 3.19 -15.04
CA SER A 3 18.72 2.19 -14.02
C SER A 3 18.82 2.80 -12.62
N LEU A 4 19.37 4.02 -12.50
CA LEU A 4 19.43 4.74 -11.22
C LEU A 4 18.03 5.02 -10.67
N ARG A 5 17.09 5.42 -11.53
CA ARG A 5 15.68 5.66 -11.14
C ARG A 5 15.00 4.38 -10.66
N LEU A 6 15.24 3.26 -11.35
CA LEU A 6 14.70 1.95 -10.95
C LEU A 6 15.32 1.47 -9.63
N ALA A 7 16.64 1.60 -9.49
CA ALA A 7 17.35 1.26 -8.26
C ALA A 7 16.82 2.09 -7.08
N TRP A 8 16.62 3.39 -7.26
CA TRP A 8 16.02 4.25 -6.25
C TRP A 8 14.60 3.79 -5.84
N ARG A 9 13.74 3.50 -6.82
CA ARG A 9 12.38 2.99 -6.55
C ARG A 9 12.39 1.66 -5.81
N LEU A 10 13.33 0.77 -6.14
CA LEU A 10 13.50 -0.51 -5.47
C LEU A 10 13.99 -0.31 -4.03
N ILE A 11 15.00 0.52 -3.81
CA ILE A 11 15.51 0.85 -2.47
C ILE A 11 14.39 1.47 -1.63
N PHE A 12 13.67 2.46 -2.18
CA PHE A 12 12.51 3.04 -1.54
C PHE A 12 11.47 1.98 -1.16
N PHE A 13 11.10 1.09 -2.08
CA PHE A 13 10.14 0.01 -1.83
C PHE A 13 10.59 -0.87 -0.65
N LEU A 14 11.85 -1.31 -0.65
CA LEU A 14 12.42 -2.18 0.37
C LEU A 14 12.46 -1.48 1.74
N CYS A 15 13.02 -0.28 1.80
CA CYS A 15 13.14 0.50 3.03
C CYS A 15 11.77 0.85 3.62
N TYR A 16 10.85 1.36 2.79
CA TYR A 16 9.54 1.81 3.25
C TYR A 16 8.66 0.64 3.69
N THR A 17 8.64 -0.46 2.94
CA THR A 17 7.88 -1.66 3.33
C THR A 17 8.44 -2.26 4.62
N THR A 18 9.76 -2.32 4.77
CA THR A 18 10.40 -2.80 6.01
C THR A 18 10.04 -1.94 7.20
N TYR A 19 10.06 -0.60 7.04
CA TYR A 19 9.65 0.34 8.07
C TYR A 19 8.21 0.10 8.52
N ILE A 20 7.26 -0.02 7.58
CA ILE A 20 5.85 -0.25 7.89
C ILE A 20 5.63 -1.59 8.62
N VAL A 21 6.30 -2.66 8.18
CA VAL A 21 6.19 -3.97 8.85
C VAL A 21 6.69 -3.88 10.29
N ARG A 22 7.83 -3.18 10.51
CA ARG A 22 8.36 -2.94 11.85
C ARG A 22 7.40 -2.10 12.69
N GLU A 23 6.80 -1.06 12.13
CA GLU A 23 5.82 -0.23 12.82
C GLU A 23 4.59 -1.03 13.27
N ILE A 24 4.03 -1.88 12.39
CA ILE A 24 2.89 -2.73 12.75
C ILE A 24 3.27 -3.69 13.88
N ARG A 25 4.45 -4.32 13.79
CA ARG A 25 4.95 -5.23 14.85
C ARG A 25 5.15 -4.50 16.16
N LEU A 26 5.76 -3.32 16.14
CA LEU A 26 6.01 -2.50 17.33
C LEU A 26 4.70 -2.04 17.97
N LYS A 27 3.76 -1.51 17.18
CA LYS A 27 2.44 -1.10 17.68
C LYS A 27 1.64 -2.29 18.21
N LYS A 28 1.76 -3.47 17.60
CA LYS A 28 1.11 -4.68 18.11
C LYS A 28 1.71 -5.10 19.45
N ALA A 29 3.04 -5.04 19.59
CA ALA A 29 3.72 -5.42 20.83
C ALA A 29 3.50 -4.41 21.98
N LEU A 30 3.52 -3.11 21.69
CA LEU A 30 3.45 -2.05 22.72
C LEU A 30 2.04 -1.57 23.03
N LEU A 31 1.16 -1.50 22.02
CA LEU A 31 -0.17 -0.88 22.12
C LEU A 31 -1.31 -1.87 21.90
N ASN A 32 -0.99 -3.15 21.69
CA ASN A 32 -1.94 -4.22 21.41
C ASN A 32 -2.99 -3.85 20.34
N ILE A 33 -2.52 -3.22 19.25
CA ILE A 33 -3.42 -2.72 18.21
C ILE A 33 -4.26 -3.85 17.61
N ASP A 34 -5.54 -3.56 17.41
CA ASP A 34 -6.49 -4.45 16.78
C ASP A 34 -6.31 -4.47 15.24
N LEU A 35 -7.11 -5.30 14.57
CA LEU A 35 -7.10 -5.39 13.11
C LEU A 35 -7.37 -4.02 12.46
N ARG A 36 -8.26 -3.20 13.02
CA ARG A 36 -8.58 -1.87 12.46
C ARG A 36 -7.38 -0.92 12.53
N GLY A 37 -6.63 -0.93 13.64
CA GLY A 37 -5.38 -0.19 13.80
C GLY A 37 -4.32 -0.62 12.79
N ALA A 38 -4.13 -1.92 12.60
CA ALA A 38 -3.21 -2.45 11.59
C ALA A 38 -3.63 -2.07 10.17
N MET A 39 -4.93 -2.11 9.87
CA MET A 39 -5.45 -1.72 8.55
C MET A 39 -5.24 -0.24 8.25
N ARG A 40 -5.36 0.66 9.24
CA ARG A 40 -5.03 2.09 9.05
C ARG A 40 -3.58 2.28 8.59
N VAL A 41 -2.64 1.57 9.22
CA VAL A 41 -1.22 1.62 8.83
C VAL A 41 -1.00 1.05 7.43
N ARG A 42 -1.67 -0.07 7.09
CA ARG A 42 -1.61 -0.68 5.74
C ARG A 42 -2.18 0.22 4.65
N ARG A 43 -3.31 0.90 4.88
CA ARG A 43 -3.86 1.85 3.89
C ARG A 43 -2.89 2.99 3.60
N ARG A 44 -2.25 3.54 4.65
CA ARG A 44 -1.20 4.55 4.48
C ARG A 44 -0.03 4.01 3.66
N TRP A 45 0.44 2.80 4.00
CA TRP A 45 1.50 2.14 3.24
C TRP A 45 1.14 2.00 1.76
N ALA A 46 -0.06 1.51 1.44
CA ALA A 46 -0.51 1.31 0.07
C ALA A 46 -0.47 2.62 -0.75
N ARG A 47 -1.05 3.70 -0.22
CA ARG A 47 -1.05 5.01 -0.89
C ARG A 47 0.36 5.54 -1.15
N THR A 48 1.20 5.57 -0.12
CA THR A 48 2.55 6.13 -0.23
C THR A 48 3.45 5.26 -1.10
N LEU A 49 3.33 3.93 -0.99
CA LEU A 49 4.14 2.99 -1.77
C LEU A 49 3.88 3.14 -3.26
N LEU A 50 2.61 3.11 -3.70
CA LEU A 50 2.24 3.20 -5.12
C LEU A 50 2.82 4.45 -5.78
N HIS A 51 2.66 5.61 -5.13
CA HIS A 51 3.26 6.85 -5.61
C HIS A 51 4.80 6.81 -5.63
N GLY A 52 5.43 6.29 -4.58
CA GLY A 52 6.89 6.25 -4.47
C GLY A 52 7.58 5.30 -5.45
N VAL A 53 6.93 4.18 -5.82
CA VAL A 53 7.41 3.30 -6.91
C VAL A 53 7.08 3.85 -8.30
N GLY A 54 6.35 4.96 -8.37
CA GLY A 54 6.02 5.68 -9.59
C GLY A 54 4.82 5.14 -10.35
N VAL A 55 3.91 4.45 -9.67
CA VAL A 55 2.58 4.13 -10.23
C VAL A 55 1.77 5.44 -10.29
N ARG A 56 1.14 5.67 -11.43
CA ARG A 56 0.17 6.76 -11.62
C ARG A 56 -1.19 6.12 -11.83
N ILE A 57 -2.16 6.56 -11.04
CA ILE A 57 -3.51 6.02 -11.04
C ILE A 57 -4.41 6.98 -11.79
N ALA A 58 -5.19 6.45 -12.74
CA ALA A 58 -6.31 7.14 -13.34
C ALA A 58 -7.58 6.39 -12.91
N GLU A 59 -8.52 7.13 -12.33
CA GLU A 59 -9.80 6.60 -11.83
C GLU A 59 -10.93 7.26 -12.59
N THR A 60 -11.98 6.50 -12.84
CA THR A 60 -13.21 6.99 -13.49
C THR A 60 -14.42 6.44 -12.75
N GLY A 61 -15.48 7.23 -12.69
CA GLY A 61 -16.68 6.92 -11.90
C GLY A 61 -16.55 7.29 -10.42
N THR A 62 -17.55 6.90 -9.64
CA THR A 62 -17.63 7.18 -8.20
C THR A 62 -17.76 5.84 -7.47
N PRO A 63 -16.91 5.56 -6.46
CA PRO A 63 -17.03 4.32 -5.69
C PRO A 63 -18.36 4.32 -4.90
N PRO A 64 -19.00 3.15 -4.73
CA PRO A 64 -20.20 3.03 -3.92
C PRO A 64 -19.91 3.35 -2.45
N ASP A 65 -20.88 3.96 -1.78
CA ASP A 65 -20.84 4.33 -0.35
C ASP A 65 -21.52 3.29 0.56
N PHE A 66 -21.95 2.16 -0.02
CA PHE A 66 -22.56 1.02 0.66
C PHE A 66 -21.68 -0.24 0.56
N PRO A 67 -21.87 -1.26 1.43
CA PRO A 67 -21.11 -2.50 1.36
C PRO A 67 -21.27 -3.21 0.01
N CYS A 68 -20.16 -3.47 -0.67
CA CYS A 68 -20.15 -4.13 -1.97
C CYS A 68 -18.94 -5.08 -2.10
N ILE A 69 -19.01 -5.96 -3.09
CA ILE A 69 -17.87 -6.78 -3.51
C ILE A 69 -17.13 -6.03 -4.63
N ILE A 70 -15.83 -5.82 -4.46
CA ILE A 70 -14.98 -5.28 -5.53
C ILE A 70 -14.55 -6.45 -6.41
N VAL A 71 -14.91 -6.40 -7.69
CA VAL A 71 -14.50 -7.38 -8.69
C VAL A 71 -13.51 -6.72 -9.63
N SER A 72 -12.33 -7.32 -9.77
CA SER A 72 -11.25 -6.85 -10.64
C SER A 72 -10.54 -8.03 -11.28
N ASN A 73 -9.88 -7.79 -12.41
CA ASN A 73 -8.87 -8.71 -12.90
C ASN A 73 -7.67 -8.79 -11.94
N HIS A 74 -6.91 -9.89 -12.01
CA HIS A 74 -5.64 -10.05 -11.30
C HIS A 74 -4.51 -10.18 -12.32
N ARG A 75 -3.72 -9.11 -12.48
CA ARG A 75 -2.64 -9.00 -13.48
C ARG A 75 -1.28 -8.71 -12.85
N SER A 76 -1.24 -8.27 -11.59
CA SER A 76 -0.01 -7.85 -10.93
C SER A 76 -0.05 -8.15 -9.43
N TYR A 77 1.13 -8.39 -8.85
CA TYR A 77 1.30 -8.44 -7.40
C TYR A 77 0.94 -7.11 -6.70
N LEU A 78 0.83 -6.02 -7.44
CA LEU A 78 0.39 -4.72 -6.91
C LEU A 78 -1.14 -4.63 -6.76
N ASP A 79 -1.92 -5.54 -7.33
CA ASP A 79 -3.39 -5.40 -7.37
C ASP A 79 -4.01 -5.31 -5.96
N PRO A 80 -3.63 -6.15 -4.98
CA PRO A 80 -4.17 -6.01 -3.62
C PRO A 80 -3.80 -4.67 -2.97
N ILE A 81 -2.68 -4.07 -3.34
CA ILE A 81 -2.22 -2.78 -2.81
C ILE A 81 -3.07 -1.65 -3.38
N LEU A 82 -3.41 -1.73 -4.67
CA LEU A 82 -4.27 -0.77 -5.35
C LEU A 82 -5.66 -0.69 -4.69
N LEU A 83 -6.21 -1.83 -4.28
CA LEU A 83 -7.53 -1.93 -3.66
C LEU A 83 -7.58 -1.48 -2.18
N LEU A 84 -6.43 -1.22 -1.56
CA LEU A 84 -6.32 -0.82 -0.15
C LEU A 84 -6.25 0.70 0.06
N ARG A 85 -6.34 1.49 -1.01
CA ARG A 85 -6.32 2.96 -0.94
C ARG A 85 -7.46 3.54 -0.11
#